data_AF-A0A815N609-F1
#
_entry.id   AF-A0A815N609-F1
#
_cell.length_a   1.000
_cell.length_b   1.000
_cell.length_c   1.000
_cell.angle_alpha   90.00
_cell.angle_beta   90.00
_cell.angle_gamma   90.00
#
_symmetry.space_group_name_H-M   'P 1'
#
loop_
_entity.id
_entity.type
_entity.pdbx_description
1 polymer ?
#
loop_
_entity_poly.entity_id
_entity_poly.type
_entity_poly.pdbx_seq_one_letter_code
_entity_poly.pdbx_strand_id
1 'polypeptide(L)'
;MPSDGAALVGHIHKLLPEILHIFQFRENVEKALISSYKMMQEYDWEGSVYLNTNFPKLGKWLFGYKYEKSTSDKVKPQSLLESTMVIFGAPYSFFLKNRHCYALPEVTYENLVSKPEGTLSAVFDVCGISKLLIPEAVTALNRDSQAGTMLSRDKMAQVKNLELTALDRKKLNELVKKMELPESLFHF
;
A
#
# COMPACT_ATOMS: atom_id res chain seq x y z
N MET A 1 4.12 -16.68 9.21
CA MET A 1 2.69 -16.33 9.22
C MET A 1 2.44 -15.44 8.01
N PRO A 2 1.47 -15.75 7.13
CA PRO A 2 1.00 -14.78 6.15
C PRO A 2 0.27 -13.66 6.91
N SER A 3 0.72 -12.41 6.77
CA SER A 3 0.12 -11.27 7.47
C SER A 3 -0.66 -10.42 6.48
N ASP A 4 -1.98 -10.47 6.57
CA ASP A 4 -2.85 -9.43 6.03
C ASP A 4 -2.69 -8.25 6.99
N GLY A 5 -1.76 -7.34 6.70
CA GLY A 5 -1.27 -6.36 7.70
C GLY A 5 -2.39 -5.47 8.22
N ALA A 6 -3.21 -4.96 7.29
CA ALA A 6 -4.38 -4.16 7.63
C ALA A 6 -5.52 -4.98 8.27
N ALA A 7 -5.62 -6.28 8.01
CA ALA A 7 -6.62 -7.14 8.65
C ALA A 7 -6.34 -7.38 10.15
N LEU A 8 -5.08 -7.20 10.57
CA LEU A 8 -4.70 -7.29 11.98
C LEU A 8 -5.16 -6.07 12.80
N VAL A 9 -5.47 -4.94 12.17
CA VAL A 9 -5.80 -3.69 12.89
C VAL A 9 -7.02 -3.88 13.80
N GLY A 10 -8.10 -4.50 13.33
CA GLY A 10 -9.27 -4.76 14.16
C GLY A 10 -8.97 -5.66 15.37
N HIS A 11 -8.04 -6.60 15.22
CA HIS A 11 -7.59 -7.48 16.31
C HIS A 11 -6.72 -6.72 17.32
N ILE A 12 -5.77 -5.90 16.83
CA ILE A 12 -4.89 -5.08 17.67
C ILE A 12 -5.73 -4.08 18.45
N HIS A 13 -6.63 -3.35 17.79
CA HIS A 13 -7.49 -2.36 18.43
C HIS A 13 -8.36 -2.97 19.54
N LYS A 14 -8.84 -4.21 19.36
CA LYS A 14 -9.61 -4.93 20.39
C LYS A 14 -8.76 -5.32 21.60
N LEU A 15 -7.50 -5.68 21.39
CA LEU A 15 -6.59 -6.15 22.44
C LEU A 15 -5.85 -5.03 23.15
N LEU A 16 -5.52 -3.97 22.42
CA LEU A 16 -4.68 -2.83 22.82
C LEU A 16 -5.32 -1.53 22.28
N PRO A 17 -6.47 -1.10 22.82
CA PRO A 17 -7.23 0.05 22.31
C PRO A 17 -6.48 1.38 22.43
N GLU A 18 -5.43 1.45 23.24
CA GLU A 18 -4.54 2.60 23.38
C GLU A 18 -3.60 2.81 22.18
N ILE A 19 -3.43 1.80 21.32
CA ILE A 19 -2.62 1.92 20.11
C ILE A 19 -3.42 2.70 19.06
N LEU A 20 -2.87 3.85 18.67
CA LEU A 20 -3.40 4.66 17.57
C LEU A 20 -2.98 4.07 16.23
N HIS A 21 -3.95 3.81 15.37
CA HIS A 21 -3.73 3.37 13.99
C HIS A 21 -3.94 4.55 13.03
N ILE A 22 -2.88 5.00 12.39
CA ILE A 22 -2.98 6.01 11.33
C ILE A 22 -3.03 5.29 10.00
N PHE A 23 -4.09 5.54 9.23
CA PHE A 23 -4.16 5.06 7.85
C PHE A 23 -3.56 6.11 6.91
N GLN A 24 -2.55 5.69 6.14
CA GLN A 24 -1.97 6.50 5.08
C GLN A 24 -2.27 5.88 3.71
N PHE A 25 -2.72 6.69 2.77
CA PHE A 25 -3.03 6.26 1.41
C PHE A 25 -2.59 7.29 0.37
N ARG A 26 -2.56 6.90 -0.91
CA ARG A 26 -2.25 7.78 -2.04
C ARG A 26 -3.43 7.81 -3.00
N GLU A 27 -4.06 8.97 -3.14
CA GLU A 27 -5.30 9.13 -3.91
C GLU A 27 -5.07 8.90 -5.40
N ASN A 28 -3.90 9.27 -5.93
CA ASN A 28 -3.54 8.91 -7.30
C ASN A 28 -3.13 7.44 -7.38
N VAL A 29 -4.14 6.58 -7.47
CA VAL A 29 -4.03 5.12 -7.48
C VAL A 29 -3.12 4.62 -8.61
N GLU A 30 -3.23 5.16 -9.83
CA GLU A 30 -2.39 4.73 -10.95
C GLU A 30 -0.90 5.01 -10.68
N LYS A 31 -0.55 6.22 -10.22
CA LYS A 31 0.84 6.53 -9.86
C LYS A 31 1.33 5.70 -8.68
N ALA A 32 0.46 5.42 -7.71
CA ALA A 32 0.80 4.55 -6.58
C ALA A 32 1.10 3.12 -7.06
N LEU A 33 0.22 2.56 -7.90
CA LEU A 33 0.36 1.23 -8.48
C LEU A 33 1.66 1.11 -9.29
N ILE A 34 1.95 2.07 -10.18
CA ILE A 34 3.19 2.08 -10.97
C ILE A 34 4.41 2.15 -10.05
N SER A 35 4.37 2.95 -8.99
CA SER A 35 5.46 3.03 -8.01
C SER A 35 5.67 1.70 -7.27
N SER A 36 4.59 1.05 -6.85
CA SER A 36 4.64 -0.27 -6.21
C SER A 36 5.12 -1.36 -7.17
N TYR A 37 4.74 -1.28 -8.44
CA TYR A 37 5.17 -2.22 -9.48
C TYR A 37 6.69 -2.18 -9.66
N LYS A 38 7.27 -0.98 -9.77
CA LYS A 38 8.71 -0.79 -9.85
C LYS A 38 9.45 -1.40 -8.65
N MET A 39 8.94 -1.15 -7.44
CA MET A 39 9.51 -1.74 -6.22
C MET A 39 9.52 -3.27 -6.32
N MET A 40 8.42 -3.88 -6.76
CA MET A 40 8.33 -5.34 -6.88
C MET A 40 9.25 -5.91 -7.96
N GLN A 41 9.51 -5.16 -9.05
CA GLN A 41 10.51 -5.54 -10.05
C GLN A 41 11.92 -5.59 -9.46
N GLU A 42 12.31 -4.58 -8.70
CA GLU A 42 13.65 -4.51 -8.09
C GLU A 42 13.90 -5.63 -7.07
N TYR A 43 12.85 -6.12 -6.40
CA TYR A 43 12.94 -7.27 -5.49
C TYR A 43 12.75 -8.63 -6.18
N ASP A 44 12.70 -8.69 -7.50
CA ASP A 44 12.52 -9.92 -8.30
C ASP A 44 11.30 -10.76 -7.87
N TRP A 45 10.15 -10.10 -7.72
CA TRP A 45 8.91 -10.81 -7.34
C TRP A 45 8.32 -11.63 -8.49
N GLU A 46 8.83 -11.49 -9.72
CA GLU A 46 8.35 -12.23 -10.88
C GLU A 46 8.48 -13.74 -10.69
N GLY A 47 9.60 -14.20 -10.14
CA GLY A 47 9.79 -15.62 -9.83
C GLY A 47 8.75 -16.16 -8.84
N SER A 48 8.40 -15.36 -7.83
CA SER A 48 7.34 -15.71 -6.85
C SER A 48 5.96 -15.79 -7.52
N VAL A 49 5.62 -14.82 -8.36
CA VAL A 49 4.33 -14.82 -9.09
C VAL A 49 4.25 -16.00 -10.05
N TYR A 50 5.32 -16.27 -10.80
CA TYR A 50 5.41 -17.40 -11.72
C TYR A 50 5.20 -18.74 -11.00
N LEU A 51 5.88 -18.95 -9.86
CA LEU A 51 5.76 -20.19 -9.10
C LEU A 51 4.40 -20.35 -8.43
N ASN A 52 3.81 -19.27 -7.92
CA ASN A 52 2.45 -19.32 -7.37
C ASN A 52 1.40 -19.61 -8.45
N THR A 53 1.63 -19.15 -9.68
CA THR A 53 0.72 -19.36 -10.82
C THR A 53 0.83 -20.78 -11.39
N ASN A 54 2.06 -21.23 -11.68
CA ASN A 54 2.29 -22.48 -12.41
C ASN A 54 2.48 -23.70 -11.50
N PHE A 55 2.98 -23.48 -10.27
CA PHE A 55 3.26 -24.55 -9.32
C PHE A 55 2.70 -24.21 -7.93
N PRO A 56 1.38 -24.02 -7.78
CA PRO A 56 0.78 -23.37 -6.62
C PRO A 56 1.12 -24.02 -5.27
N LYS A 57 1.32 -25.34 -5.21
CA LYS A 57 1.79 -26.01 -3.99
C LYS A 57 3.22 -25.61 -3.63
N LEU A 58 4.12 -25.59 -4.62
CA LEU A 58 5.53 -25.23 -4.46
C LEU A 58 5.70 -23.73 -4.21
N GLY A 59 5.02 -22.90 -5.00
CA GLY A 59 4.99 -21.45 -4.82
C GLY A 59 4.48 -21.06 -3.44
N LYS A 60 3.40 -21.70 -2.97
CA LYS A 60 2.88 -21.47 -1.61
C LYS A 60 3.84 -21.93 -0.51
N TRP A 61 4.57 -23.01 -0.73
CA TRP A 61 5.53 -23.53 0.24
C TRP A 61 6.79 -22.64 0.33
N LEU A 62 7.34 -22.18 -0.80
CA LEU A 62 8.54 -21.35 -0.85
C LEU A 62 8.29 -19.87 -0.56
N PHE A 63 7.19 -19.34 -1.08
CA PHE A 63 6.94 -17.89 -1.17
C PHE A 63 5.57 -17.48 -0.67
N GLY A 64 4.76 -18.42 -0.16
CA GLY A 64 3.30 -18.27 -0.05
C GLY A 64 2.87 -16.89 0.40
N TYR A 65 1.86 -16.32 -0.28
CA TYR A 65 1.48 -14.91 -0.24
C TYR A 65 1.86 -14.24 1.08
N LYS A 66 3.05 -13.64 1.10
CA LYS A 66 3.63 -13.06 2.32
C LYS A 66 2.78 -11.90 2.84
N TYR A 67 1.99 -11.30 1.95
CA TYR A 67 1.11 -10.17 2.19
C TYR A 67 -0.25 -10.45 1.58
N GLU A 68 -1.31 -10.05 2.28
CA GLU A 68 -2.68 -9.99 1.74
C GLU A 68 -3.16 -11.34 1.16
N LYS A 69 -2.85 -12.44 1.87
CA LYS A 69 -3.15 -13.81 1.49
C LYS A 69 -4.63 -14.04 1.26
N SER A 70 -5.52 -13.54 2.13
CA SER A 70 -6.96 -13.78 1.96
C SER A 70 -7.48 -13.16 0.66
N THR A 71 -7.04 -11.93 0.36
CA THR A 71 -7.33 -11.27 -0.91
C THR A 71 -6.68 -12.03 -2.06
N SER A 72 -5.40 -12.37 -1.96
CA SER A 72 -4.67 -13.13 -2.99
C SER A 72 -5.32 -14.48 -3.34
N ASP A 73 -5.81 -15.23 -2.34
CA ASP A 73 -6.53 -16.49 -2.53
C ASP A 73 -7.90 -16.27 -3.24
N LYS A 74 -8.54 -15.11 -3.03
CA LYS A 74 -9.80 -14.70 -3.69
C LYS A 74 -9.59 -14.28 -5.14
N VAL A 75 -8.64 -13.38 -5.41
CA VAL A 75 -8.43 -12.81 -6.76
C VAL A 75 -7.50 -13.63 -7.64
N LYS A 76 -6.57 -14.39 -7.05
CA LYS A 76 -5.59 -15.25 -7.75
C LYS A 76 -4.83 -14.48 -8.85
N PRO A 77 -4.01 -13.48 -8.48
CA PRO A 77 -3.30 -12.66 -9.46
C PRO A 77 -2.40 -13.54 -10.35
N GLN A 78 -2.42 -13.28 -11.67
CA GLN A 78 -1.70 -14.08 -12.67
C GLN A 78 -0.46 -13.38 -13.24
N SER A 79 -0.23 -12.13 -12.84
CA SER A 79 0.89 -11.31 -13.31
C SER A 79 1.47 -10.47 -12.17
N LEU A 80 2.67 -9.93 -12.40
CA LEU A 80 3.30 -9.02 -11.45
C LEU A 80 2.40 -7.81 -11.21
N LEU A 81 1.84 -7.22 -12.27
CA LEU A 81 0.92 -6.08 -12.20
C LEU A 81 -0.33 -6.39 -11.37
N GLU A 82 -0.96 -7.54 -11.60
CA GLU A 82 -2.11 -7.97 -10.81
C GLU A 82 -1.73 -8.18 -9.34
N SER A 83 -0.56 -8.75 -9.07
CA SER A 83 -0.05 -8.95 -7.71
C SER A 83 0.23 -7.61 -7.01
N THR A 84 0.77 -6.63 -7.74
CA THR A 84 0.94 -5.26 -7.25
C THR A 84 -0.40 -4.64 -6.86
N MET A 85 -1.43 -4.85 -7.69
CA MET A 85 -2.79 -4.36 -7.40
C MET A 85 -3.37 -4.99 -6.13
N VAL A 86 -3.08 -6.25 -5.85
CA VAL A 86 -3.49 -6.89 -4.58
C VAL A 86 -2.77 -6.26 -3.39
N ILE A 87 -1.45 -6.10 -3.46
CA ILE A 87 -0.65 -5.53 -2.36
C ILE A 87 -1.07 -4.09 -2.07
N PHE A 88 -1.38 -3.31 -3.10
CA PHE A 88 -1.81 -1.93 -2.94
C PHE A 88 -3.28 -1.82 -2.51
N GLY A 89 -4.17 -2.59 -3.14
CA GLY A 89 -5.62 -2.48 -2.95
C GLY A 89 -6.14 -3.17 -1.70
N ALA A 90 -5.62 -4.33 -1.33
CA ALA A 90 -6.14 -5.11 -0.21
C ALA A 90 -6.09 -4.34 1.12
N PRO A 91 -5.01 -3.62 1.49
CA PRO A 91 -4.99 -2.81 2.70
C PRO A 91 -6.12 -1.77 2.75
N TYR A 92 -6.50 -1.18 1.61
CA TYR A 92 -7.61 -0.23 1.54
C TYR A 92 -8.97 -0.93 1.77
N SER A 93 -9.18 -2.13 1.23
CA SER A 93 -10.39 -2.92 1.50
C SER A 93 -10.53 -3.25 2.99
N PHE A 94 -9.42 -3.62 3.65
CA PHE A 94 -9.40 -3.86 5.09
C PHE A 94 -9.61 -2.60 5.91
N PHE A 95 -9.03 -1.47 5.48
CA PHE A 95 -9.27 -0.17 6.08
C PHE A 95 -10.75 0.18 6.06
N LEU A 96 -11.43 0.05 4.92
CA LEU A 96 -12.88 0.35 4.82
C LEU A 96 -13.71 -0.49 5.82
N LYS A 97 -13.37 -1.77 5.96
CA LYS A 97 -14.06 -2.70 6.89
C LYS A 97 -13.80 -2.38 8.36
N ASN A 98 -12.64 -1.80 8.68
CA ASN A 98 -12.19 -1.51 10.04
C ASN A 98 -12.02 -0.02 10.30
N ARG A 99 -12.66 0.86 9.53
CA ARG A 99 -12.40 2.31 9.56
C ARG A 99 -12.55 2.92 10.95
N HIS A 100 -13.46 2.38 11.75
CA HIS A 100 -13.70 2.79 13.14
C HIS A 100 -12.53 2.51 14.09
N CYS A 101 -11.59 1.64 13.72
CA CYS A 101 -10.37 1.35 14.50
C CYS A 101 -9.22 2.31 14.19
N TYR A 102 -9.36 3.17 13.19
CA TYR A 102 -8.31 4.11 12.79
C TYR A 102 -8.57 5.51 13.35
N ALA A 103 -7.49 6.20 13.65
CA ALA A 103 -7.54 7.59 14.05
C ALA A 103 -7.85 8.49 12.84
N LEU A 104 -8.59 9.56 13.09
CA LEU A 104 -8.97 10.56 12.09
C LEU A 104 -8.28 11.90 12.39
N PRO A 105 -7.90 12.68 11.35
CA PRO A 105 -8.17 12.45 9.93
C PRO A 105 -7.25 11.40 9.29
N GLU A 106 -7.74 10.80 8.19
CA GLU A 106 -6.93 9.94 7.32
C GLU A 106 -5.82 10.77 6.66
N VAL A 107 -4.65 10.17 6.46
CA VAL A 107 -3.49 10.86 5.86
C VAL A 107 -3.36 10.47 4.40
N THR A 108 -3.63 11.41 3.50
CA THR A 108 -3.34 11.22 2.07
C THR A 108 -1.93 11.72 1.76
N TYR A 109 -1.19 11.02 0.91
CA TYR A 109 0.11 11.46 0.40
C TYR A 109 0.02 12.86 -0.24
N GLU A 110 -1.05 13.13 -0.98
CA GLU A 110 -1.28 14.39 -1.66
C GLU A 110 -1.36 15.58 -0.69
N ASN A 111 -2.10 15.45 0.43
CA ASN A 111 -2.12 16.46 1.48
C ASN A 111 -0.78 16.55 2.22
N LEU A 112 -0.12 15.42 2.49
CA LEU A 112 1.18 15.42 3.17
C LEU A 112 2.25 16.17 2.35
N VAL A 113 2.20 16.09 1.02
CA VAL A 113 3.13 16.81 0.13
C VAL A 113 2.71 18.27 -0.08
N SER A 114 1.42 18.55 -0.31
CA SER A 114 0.95 19.90 -0.65
C SER A 114 0.74 20.82 0.56
N LYS A 115 0.42 20.24 1.72
CA LYS A 115 0.11 20.95 2.98
C LYS A 115 0.75 20.19 4.17
N PRO A 116 2.09 20.06 4.20
CA PRO A 116 2.78 19.23 5.19
C PRO A 116 2.53 19.69 6.63
N GLU A 117 2.63 20.99 6.90
CA GLU A 117 2.40 21.55 8.25
C GLU A 117 0.99 21.25 8.76
N GLY A 118 -0.03 21.51 7.95
CA GLY A 118 -1.42 21.26 8.32
C GLY A 118 -1.71 19.77 8.55
N THR A 119 -1.18 18.91 7.67
CA THR A 119 -1.35 17.46 7.78
C THR A 119 -0.66 16.90 9.04
N LEU A 120 0.61 17.29 9.27
CA LEU A 120 1.36 16.84 10.44
C LEU A 120 0.79 17.42 11.74
N SER A 121 0.28 18.65 11.73
CA SER A 121 -0.39 19.27 12.88
C SER A 121 -1.61 18.45 13.31
N ALA A 122 -2.44 18.02 12.36
CA ALA A 122 -3.59 17.17 12.64
C ALA A 122 -3.19 15.79 13.18
N VAL A 123 -2.13 15.18 12.64
CA VAL A 123 -1.58 13.91 13.17
C VAL A 123 -1.04 14.10 14.59
N PHE A 124 -0.32 15.18 14.86
CA PHE A 124 0.27 15.45 16.17
C PHE A 124 -0.81 15.70 17.24
N ASP A 125 -1.89 16.41 16.89
CA ASP A 125 -3.06 16.59 17.77
C ASP A 125 -3.64 15.24 18.20
N VAL A 126 -3.84 14.34 17.24
CA VAL A 126 -4.38 12.99 17.48
C VAL A 126 -3.44 12.16 18.35
N CYS A 127 -2.13 12.27 18.10
CA CYS A 127 -1.11 11.50 18.84
C CYS A 127 -0.73 12.12 20.19
N GLY A 128 -1.24 13.30 20.55
CA GLY A 128 -0.82 14.03 21.74
C GLY A 128 0.64 14.51 21.68
N ILE A 129 1.18 14.73 20.48
CA ILE A 129 2.55 15.19 20.25
C ILE A 129 2.56 16.73 20.22
N SER A 130 3.61 17.34 20.78
CA SER A 130 3.75 18.79 20.78
C SER A 130 3.89 19.37 19.37
N LYS A 131 3.06 20.37 19.05
CA LYS A 131 3.13 21.12 17.79
C LYS A 131 4.43 21.91 17.61
N LEU A 132 5.20 22.12 18.67
CA LEU A 132 6.53 22.74 18.59
C LEU A 132 7.50 21.94 17.72
N LEU A 133 7.24 20.64 17.53
CA LEU A 133 8.06 19.74 16.71
C LEU A 133 7.66 19.75 15.22
N ILE A 134 6.61 20.49 14.83
CA ILE A 134 6.14 20.52 13.43
C ILE A 134 7.22 21.01 12.45
N PRO A 135 7.99 22.09 12.71
CA PRO A 135 9.03 22.53 11.77
C PRO A 135 10.10 21.46 11.52
N GLU A 136 10.49 20.73 12.57
CA GLU A 136 11.44 19.61 12.45
C GLU A 136 10.84 18.45 11.65
N ALA A 137 9.58 18.08 11.95
CA ALA A 137 8.87 17.01 11.25
C ALA A 137 8.69 17.32 9.75
N VAL A 138 8.37 18.57 9.40
CA VAL A 138 8.29 19.02 8.00
C VAL A 138 9.65 18.91 7.32
N THR A 139 10.72 19.32 8.01
CA THR A 139 12.08 19.19 7.48
C THR A 139 12.45 17.73 7.22
N ALA A 140 12.02 16.81 8.08
CA ALA A 140 12.28 15.37 7.94
C ALA A 140 11.65 14.78 6.67
N LEU A 141 10.57 15.34 6.13
CA LEU A 141 9.95 14.88 4.86
C LEU A 141 10.91 15.01 3.66
N ASN A 142 11.85 15.95 3.72
CA ASN A 142 12.84 16.14 2.67
C ASN A 142 13.90 15.02 2.66
N ARG A 143 14.10 14.34 3.78
CA ARG A 143 15.05 13.23 3.87
C ARG A 143 14.52 12.01 3.15
N ASP A 144 15.35 11.40 2.32
CA ASP A 144 15.07 10.07 1.81
C ASP A 144 15.32 9.03 2.91
N SER A 145 14.24 8.56 3.55
CA SER A 145 14.32 7.50 4.56
C SER A 145 14.78 6.15 4.01
N GLN A 146 14.79 5.99 2.68
CA GLN A 146 15.24 4.80 1.97
C GLN A 146 16.61 5.02 1.31
N ALA A 147 17.34 6.09 1.65
CA ALA A 147 18.68 6.35 1.15
C ALA A 147 19.61 5.15 1.37
N GLY A 148 20.37 4.78 0.34
CA GLY A 148 21.26 3.61 0.36
C GLY A 148 20.58 2.26 0.11
N THR A 149 19.25 2.22 0.00
CA THR A 149 18.51 1.01 -0.39
C THR A 149 18.16 1.01 -1.88
N MET A 150 17.65 -0.12 -2.39
CA MET A 150 17.09 -0.21 -3.74
C MET A 150 15.85 0.67 -3.94
N LEU A 151 15.21 1.13 -2.86
CA LEU A 151 14.01 1.97 -2.89
C LEU A 151 14.30 3.46 -2.71
N SER A 152 15.57 3.87 -2.72
CA SER A 152 15.91 5.29 -2.66
C SER A 152 15.29 6.06 -3.83
N ARG A 153 15.02 7.35 -3.62
CA ARG A 153 14.46 8.23 -4.66
C ARG A 153 15.31 8.20 -5.93
N ASP A 154 16.64 8.20 -5.77
CA ASP A 154 17.59 8.18 -6.89
C ASP A 154 17.54 6.86 -7.67
N LYS A 155 17.42 5.72 -6.98
CA LYS A 155 17.31 4.41 -7.63
C LYS A 155 15.97 4.26 -8.35
N MET A 156 14.88 4.62 -7.68
CA MET A 156 13.53 4.52 -8.25
C MET A 156 13.28 5.47 -9.43
N ALA A 157 14.03 6.58 -9.51
CA ALA A 157 14.01 7.48 -10.66
C ALA A 157 14.62 6.87 -11.93
N GLN A 158 15.53 5.90 -11.79
CA GLN A 158 16.19 5.21 -12.91
C GLN A 158 15.34 4.06 -13.47
N VAL A 159 14.43 3.51 -12.67
CA VAL A 159 13.52 2.45 -13.11
C VAL A 159 12.48 3.01 -14.07
N LYS A 160 12.33 2.39 -15.25
CA LYS A 160 11.37 2.83 -16.26
C LYS A 160 9.93 2.75 -15.72
N ASN A 161 9.11 3.76 -16.02
CA ASN A 161 7.67 3.68 -15.72
C ASN A 161 7.01 2.59 -16.59
N LEU A 162 6.11 1.83 -15.98
CA LEU A 162 5.16 1.00 -16.72
C LEU A 162 4.12 1.90 -17.38
N GLU A 163 3.87 1.69 -18.67
CA GLU A 163 2.75 2.31 -19.39
C GLU A 163 1.61 1.29 -19.45
N LEU A 164 0.48 1.61 -18.81
CA LEU A 164 -0.66 0.71 -18.78
C LEU A 164 -1.40 0.71 -20.13
N THR A 165 -1.49 -0.46 -20.75
CA THR A 165 -2.29 -0.66 -21.95
C THR A 165 -3.79 -0.68 -21.63
N ALA A 166 -4.65 -0.58 -22.65
CA ALA A 166 -6.09 -0.73 -22.47
C ALA A 166 -6.48 -2.11 -21.89
N LEU A 167 -5.73 -3.16 -22.24
CA LEU A 167 -5.94 -4.49 -21.67
C LEU A 167 -5.56 -4.54 -20.19
N ASP A 168 -4.46 -3.89 -19.80
CA ASP A 168 -4.04 -3.82 -18.40
C ASP A 168 -5.07 -3.10 -17.55
N ARG A 169 -5.54 -1.93 -18.01
CA ARG A 169 -6.58 -1.14 -17.34
C ARG A 169 -7.86 -1.94 -17.16
N LYS A 170 -8.29 -2.67 -18.20
CA LYS A 170 -9.46 -3.57 -18.12
C LYS A 170 -9.28 -4.64 -17.03
N LYS A 171 -8.14 -5.33 -17.00
CA LYS A 171 -7.83 -6.36 -15.99
C LYS A 171 -7.79 -5.77 -14.57
N LEU A 172 -7.16 -4.61 -14.41
CA LEU A 172 -7.10 -3.91 -13.11
C LEU A 172 -8.50 -3.54 -12.63
N ASN A 173 -9.36 -2.99 -13.50
CA ASN A 173 -10.75 -2.66 -13.16
C ASN A 173 -11.58 -3.91 -12.80
N GLU A 174 -11.31 -5.07 -13.41
CA GLU A 174 -11.92 -6.35 -12.99
C GLU A 174 -11.46 -6.78 -11.58
N LEU A 175 -10.19 -6.55 -11.24
CA LEU A 175 -9.67 -6.81 -9.89
C LEU A 175 -10.26 -5.87 -8.84
N VAL A 176 -10.42 -4.59 -9.15
CA VAL A 176 -11.08 -3.59 -8.28
C VAL A 176 -12.45 -4.11 -7.82
N LYS A 177 -13.25 -4.63 -8.76
CA LYS A 177 -14.56 -5.24 -8.47
C LYS A 177 -14.45 -6.47 -7.58
N LYS A 178 -13.53 -7.39 -7.88
CA LYS A 178 -13.33 -8.61 -7.08
C LYS A 178 -12.86 -8.30 -5.64
N MET A 179 -12.12 -7.22 -5.45
CA MET A 179 -11.62 -6.77 -4.15
C MET A 179 -12.58 -5.84 -3.40
N GLU A 180 -13.75 -5.53 -3.98
CA GLU A 180 -14.77 -4.64 -3.39
C GLU A 180 -14.20 -3.24 -3.10
N LEU A 181 -13.33 -2.74 -3.98
CA LEU A 181 -12.74 -1.40 -3.87
C LEU A 181 -13.64 -0.34 -4.53
N PRO A 182 -13.66 0.89 -4.03
CA PRO A 182 -14.50 1.95 -4.59
C PRO A 182 -13.98 2.40 -5.96
N GLU A 183 -14.78 2.20 -7.00
CA GLU A 183 -14.44 2.58 -8.38
C GLU A 183 -14.19 4.08 -8.55
N SER A 184 -14.80 4.92 -7.70
CA SER A 184 -14.56 6.38 -7.70
C SER A 184 -13.10 6.74 -7.44
N LEU A 185 -12.39 5.90 -6.69
CA LEU A 185 -10.98 6.08 -6.34
C LEU A 185 -10.07 5.17 -7.15
N PHE A 186 -10.50 3.94 -7.40
CA PHE A 186 -9.76 2.92 -8.12
C PHE A 186 -10.30 2.74 -9.54
N HIS A 187 -10.08 3.74 -10.40
CA HIS A 187 -10.33 3.64 -11.83
C HIS A 187 -9.02 3.79 -12.60
N PHE A 188 -8.85 2.95 -13.62
CA PHE A 188 -7.70 2.95 -14.52
C PHE A 188 -8.18 3.06 -15.96
#